data_AF-A0A7S0TXR6-F1
#
_entry.id   AF-A0A7S0TXR6-F1
#
_cell.length_a   1.000
_cell.length_b   1.000
_cell.length_c   1.000
_cell.angle_alpha   90.00
_cell.angle_beta   90.00
_cell.angle_gamma   90.00
#
_symmetry.space_group_name_H-M   'P 1'
#
loop_
_entity.id
_entity.type
_entity.pdbx_description
1 polymer ?
#
loop_
_entity_poly.entity_id
_entity_poly.type
_entity_poly.pdbx_seq_one_letter_code
_entity_poly.pdbx_strand_id
1 'polypeptide(L)'
;MQTQFFMMLGDFGGLGDWTVRQDLQAFVVLYLIVMFLLILNFLLAIIVEAYMGVREVNEENEVEMEFITDMISTLWSHGLKYRHRWPSFRFLSMLFEQSPFKHNIRFMDVWRTGMFPTQKSAQAFFNYYQQFDFLEESQDGSDPELPKEDVIQVACEVERRVASLMGLRMPTIEEQAVHGLRPIPMSTPKPISSPRGSMKRSASKRANSSSSPASGQNSSNGRGSNPQPGGGSANGANG
;
A
#
# COMPACT_ATOMS: atom_id res chain seq x y z
N MET A 1 -13.85 31.14 -41.46
CA MET A 1 -13.60 30.10 -40.44
C MET A 1 -13.08 28.81 -41.08
N GLN A 2 -13.76 28.21 -42.07
CA GLN A 2 -13.31 26.94 -42.69
C GLN A 2 -11.91 27.01 -43.32
N THR A 3 -11.57 28.09 -44.05
CA THR A 3 -10.25 28.26 -44.71
C THR A 3 -9.07 28.32 -43.74
N GLN A 4 -9.26 28.86 -42.54
CA GLN A 4 -8.20 28.92 -41.51
C GLN A 4 -7.93 27.54 -40.89
N PHE A 5 -8.97 26.72 -40.73
CA PHE A 5 -8.83 25.36 -40.23
C PHE A 5 -8.13 24.45 -41.25
N PHE A 6 -8.46 24.57 -42.54
CA PHE A 6 -7.75 23.85 -43.61
C PHE A 6 -6.27 24.27 -43.70
N MET A 7 -5.97 25.57 -43.56
CA MET A 7 -4.58 26.04 -43.43
C MET A 7 -3.85 25.41 -42.23
N MET A 8 -4.52 25.27 -41.09
CA MET A 8 -3.94 24.63 -39.90
C MET A 8 -3.67 23.13 -40.12
N LEU A 9 -4.52 22.45 -40.89
CA LEU A 9 -4.33 21.05 -41.30
C LEU A 9 -3.31 20.85 -42.43
N GLY A 10 -2.73 21.94 -42.95
CA GLY A 10 -1.76 21.89 -44.06
C GLY A 10 -2.39 21.75 -45.45
N ASP A 11 -3.71 21.91 -45.57
CA ASP A 11 -4.37 21.98 -46.87
C ASP A 11 -4.36 23.42 -47.40
N PHE A 12 -3.45 23.67 -48.33
CA PHE A 12 -3.29 24.95 -49.03
C PHE A 12 -3.94 24.96 -50.41
N GLY A 13 -4.69 23.92 -50.79
CA GLY A 13 -5.26 23.76 -52.14
C GLY A 13 -6.21 24.89 -52.56
N GLY A 14 -6.82 25.58 -51.60
CA GLY A 14 -7.72 26.71 -51.85
C GLY A 14 -7.04 28.08 -52.02
N LEU A 15 -5.71 28.19 -51.85
CA LEU A 15 -5.01 29.48 -51.81
C LEU A 15 -4.32 29.92 -53.11
N GLY A 16 -4.44 29.14 -54.19
CA GLY A 16 -3.76 29.44 -55.47
C GLY A 16 -2.23 29.35 -55.35
N ASP A 17 -1.51 29.99 -56.27
CA ASP A 17 -0.03 29.99 -56.35
C ASP A 17 0.66 30.78 -55.20
N TRP A 18 0.41 30.39 -53.95
CA TRP A 18 1.02 31.00 -52.76
C TRP A 18 2.55 30.83 -52.74
N THR A 19 3.07 29.82 -53.43
CA THR A 19 4.51 29.56 -53.59
C THR A 19 5.21 30.60 -54.46
N VAL A 20 4.48 31.32 -55.31
CA VAL A 20 5.04 32.29 -56.26
C VAL A 20 5.23 33.67 -55.62
N ARG A 21 4.42 34.02 -54.61
CA ARG A 21 4.48 35.32 -53.93
C ARG A 21 5.21 35.18 -52.60
N GLN A 22 6.40 35.76 -52.51
CA GLN A 22 7.26 35.69 -51.31
C GLN A 22 6.57 36.19 -50.03
N ASP A 23 5.71 37.21 -50.15
CA ASP A 23 4.97 37.76 -49.01
C ASP A 23 3.97 36.75 -48.41
N LEU A 24 3.30 35.97 -49.27
CA LEU A 24 2.36 34.92 -48.84
C LEU A 24 3.12 33.74 -48.22
N GLN A 25 4.27 33.38 -48.77
CA GLN A 25 5.13 32.34 -48.20
C GLN A 25 5.62 32.71 -46.81
N ALA A 26 6.11 33.94 -46.62
CA ALA A 26 6.55 34.45 -45.32
C ALA A 26 5.40 34.47 -44.31
N PHE A 27 4.20 34.89 -44.74
CA PHE A 27 3.00 34.85 -43.91
C PHE A 27 2.63 33.42 -43.48
N VAL A 28 2.62 32.45 -44.40
CA VAL A 28 2.29 31.05 -44.10
C VAL A 28 3.32 30.44 -43.15
N VAL A 29 4.61 30.69 -43.37
CA VAL A 29 5.68 30.20 -42.47
C VAL A 29 5.55 30.82 -41.08
N LEU A 30 5.34 32.13 -40.98
CA LEU A 30 5.15 32.80 -39.70
C LEU A 30 3.89 32.30 -38.99
N TYR A 31 2.79 32.12 -39.72
CA TYR A 31 1.54 31.58 -39.20
C TYR A 31 1.73 30.17 -38.66
N LEU A 32 2.41 29.29 -39.39
CA LEU A 32 2.73 27.93 -38.94
C LEU A 32 3.63 27.94 -37.72
N ILE A 33 4.66 28.79 -37.67
CA ILE A 33 5.56 28.91 -36.50
C ILE A 33 4.76 29.36 -35.27
N VAL A 34 3.93 30.40 -35.40
CA VAL A 34 3.13 30.93 -34.29
C VAL A 34 2.08 29.93 -33.84
N MET A 35 1.31 29.35 -34.75
CA MET A 35 0.29 28.35 -34.43
C MET A 35 0.92 27.09 -33.82
N PHE A 36 2.00 26.58 -34.41
CA PHE A 36 2.63 25.36 -33.95
C PHE A 36 3.31 25.57 -32.60
N LEU A 37 4.14 26.61 -32.46
CA LEU A 37 4.89 26.84 -31.22
C LEU A 37 4.03 27.40 -30.09
N LEU A 38 3.04 28.26 -30.35
CA LEU A 38 2.23 28.79 -29.25
C LEU A 38 1.11 27.83 -28.86
N ILE A 39 0.33 27.33 -29.84
CA ILE A 39 -0.85 26.52 -29.51
C ILE A 39 -0.44 25.12 -29.05
N LEU A 40 0.52 24.43 -29.70
CA LEU A 40 0.90 23.10 -29.22
C LEU A 40 1.62 23.18 -27.87
N ASN A 41 2.51 24.15 -27.65
CA ASN A 41 3.18 24.25 -26.35
C ASN A 41 2.18 24.62 -25.24
N PHE A 42 1.20 25.47 -25.52
CA PHE A 42 0.16 25.80 -24.55
C PHE A 42 -0.78 24.62 -24.28
N LEU A 43 -1.20 23.90 -25.31
CA LEU A 43 -2.03 22.70 -25.17
C LEU A 43 -1.29 21.60 -24.39
N LEU A 44 0.00 21.41 -24.66
CA LEU A 44 0.84 20.46 -23.93
C LEU A 44 0.98 20.88 -22.46
N ALA A 45 1.18 22.18 -22.18
CA ALA A 45 1.24 22.68 -20.81
C ALA A 45 -0.06 22.39 -20.04
N ILE A 46 -1.23 22.67 -20.63
CA ILE A 46 -2.53 22.37 -20.00
C ILE A 46 -2.71 20.88 -19.74
N ILE A 47 -2.39 20.03 -20.72
CA ILE A 47 -2.56 18.57 -20.56
C ILE A 47 -1.62 18.05 -19.48
N VAL A 48 -0.39 18.53 -19.42
CA VAL A 48 0.58 18.15 -18.38
C VAL A 48 0.11 18.60 -17.01
N GLU A 49 -0.36 19.84 -16.87
CA GLU A 49 -0.90 20.37 -15.61
C GLU A 49 -2.10 19.55 -15.13
N ALA A 50 -3.05 19.24 -16.02
CA ALA A 50 -4.20 18.40 -15.71
C ALA A 50 -3.80 16.96 -15.34
N TYR A 51 -2.84 16.37 -16.05
CA TYR A 51 -2.35 15.03 -15.77
C TYR A 51 -1.65 14.95 -14.41
N MET A 52 -0.81 15.93 -14.09
CA MET A 52 -0.15 16.00 -12.78
C MET A 52 -1.18 16.11 -11.65
N GLY A 53 -2.21 16.95 -11.81
CA GLY A 53 -3.28 17.06 -10.80
C GLY A 53 -4.07 15.76 -10.62
N VAL A 54 -4.37 15.03 -11.70
CA VAL A 54 -5.04 13.72 -11.60
C VAL A 54 -4.13 12.67 -10.97
N ARG A 55 -2.83 12.69 -11.28
CA ARG A 55 -1.86 11.77 -10.73
C ARG A 55 -1.71 11.95 -9.21
N GLU A 56 -1.59 13.19 -8.74
CA GLU A 56 -1.52 13.49 -7.30
C GLU A 56 -2.76 12.97 -6.56
N VAL A 57 -3.95 13.22 -7.11
CA VAL A 57 -5.21 12.70 -6.53
C VAL A 57 -5.26 11.17 -6.59
N ASN A 58 -4.71 10.54 -7.63
CA ASN A 58 -4.67 9.09 -7.71
C ASN A 58 -3.68 8.48 -6.71
N GLU A 59 -2.51 9.09 -6.51
CA GLU A 59 -1.54 8.69 -5.49
C GLU A 59 -2.11 8.85 -4.07
N GLU A 60 -2.89 9.91 -3.81
CA GLU A 60 -3.63 10.07 -2.56
C GLU A 60 -4.74 9.00 -2.39
N ASN A 61 -5.40 8.63 -3.49
CA ASN A 61 -6.48 7.64 -3.50
C ASN A 61 -6.01 6.19 -3.57
N GLU A 62 -4.74 5.90 -3.86
CA GLU A 62 -4.21 4.52 -3.78
C GLU A 62 -4.43 3.95 -2.38
N VAL A 63 -4.27 4.78 -1.35
CA VAL A 63 -4.60 4.41 0.05
C VAL A 63 -6.09 4.11 0.23
N GLU A 64 -6.98 4.81 -0.50
CA GLU A 64 -8.42 4.56 -0.45
C GLU A 64 -8.83 3.29 -1.23
N MET A 65 -8.15 2.98 -2.34
CA MET A 65 -8.37 1.73 -3.09
C MET A 65 -7.92 0.50 -2.30
N GLU A 66 -6.82 0.62 -1.53
CA GLU A 66 -6.40 -0.41 -0.58
C GLU A 66 -7.49 -0.68 0.45
N PHE A 67 -8.15 0.36 0.98
CA PHE A 67 -9.24 0.18 1.95
C PHE A 67 -10.44 -0.62 1.39
N ILE A 68 -10.89 -0.32 0.17
CA ILE A 68 -12.00 -1.07 -0.45
C ILE A 68 -11.58 -2.51 -0.73
N THR A 69 -10.36 -2.70 -1.23
CA THR A 69 -9.80 -4.04 -1.51
C THR A 69 -9.67 -4.86 -0.23
N ASP A 70 -9.23 -4.25 0.88
CA ASP A 70 -9.15 -4.85 2.20
C ASP A 70 -10.53 -5.20 2.76
N MET A 71 -11.51 -4.33 2.57
CA MET A 71 -12.89 -4.57 2.99
C MET A 71 -13.50 -5.75 2.24
N ILE A 72 -13.33 -5.80 0.91
CA ILE A 72 -13.81 -6.91 0.07
C ILE A 72 -13.09 -8.20 0.46
N SER A 73 -11.76 -8.16 0.63
CA SER A 73 -10.96 -9.31 1.03
C SER A 73 -11.36 -9.84 2.41
N THR A 74 -11.63 -8.94 3.36
CA THR A 74 -12.11 -9.28 4.70
C THR A 74 -13.48 -9.94 4.64
N LEU A 75 -14.42 -9.39 3.86
CA LEU A 75 -15.76 -9.94 3.70
C LEU A 75 -15.72 -11.31 3.00
N TRP A 76 -14.90 -11.45 1.97
CA TRP A 76 -14.66 -12.70 1.26
C TRP A 76 -14.06 -13.76 2.18
N SER A 77 -13.05 -13.41 2.98
CA SER A 77 -12.45 -14.29 3.98
C SER A 77 -13.48 -14.79 5.01
N HIS A 78 -14.41 -13.92 5.43
CA HIS A 78 -15.51 -14.30 6.31
C HIS A 78 -16.45 -15.29 5.62
N GLY A 79 -16.83 -15.03 4.37
CA GLY A 79 -17.66 -15.93 3.58
C GLY A 79 -17.04 -17.32 3.42
N LEU A 80 -15.75 -17.39 3.09
CA LEU A 80 -15.00 -18.66 2.99
C LEU A 80 -14.92 -19.37 4.34
N LYS A 81 -14.64 -18.64 5.42
CA LYS A 81 -14.61 -19.17 6.79
C LYS A 81 -15.94 -19.81 7.18
N TYR A 82 -17.06 -19.17 6.89
CA TYR A 82 -18.39 -19.74 7.16
C TYR A 82 -18.67 -20.96 6.28
N ARG A 83 -18.36 -20.88 4.98
CA ARG A 83 -18.62 -21.97 4.02
C ARG A 83 -17.81 -23.23 4.32
N HIS A 84 -16.53 -23.09 4.64
CA HIS A 84 -15.60 -24.20 4.86
C HIS A 84 -15.43 -24.57 6.33
N ARG A 85 -16.13 -23.87 7.24
CA ARG A 85 -16.05 -24.03 8.70
C ARG A 85 -14.61 -23.95 9.21
N TRP A 86 -13.87 -22.94 8.74
CA TRP A 86 -12.49 -22.76 9.16
C TRP A 86 -12.41 -22.47 10.66
N PRO A 87 -11.39 -23.00 11.37
CA PRO A 87 -11.21 -22.76 12.79
C PRO A 87 -10.97 -21.27 13.09
N SER A 88 -11.19 -20.88 14.34
CA SER A 88 -10.96 -19.49 14.75
C SER A 88 -9.48 -19.13 14.67
N PHE A 89 -9.16 -17.94 14.15
CA PHE A 89 -7.78 -17.48 13.97
C PHE A 89 -6.96 -17.53 15.27
N ARG A 90 -7.55 -17.15 16.41
CA ARG A 90 -6.88 -17.19 17.73
C ARG A 90 -6.36 -18.57 18.12
N PHE A 91 -7.09 -19.61 17.73
CA PHE A 91 -6.71 -20.97 18.04
C PHE A 91 -5.63 -21.48 17.07
N LEU A 92 -5.75 -21.08 15.80
CA LEU A 92 -4.75 -21.36 14.77
C LEU A 92 -3.40 -20.71 15.12
N SER A 93 -3.41 -19.46 15.59
CA SER A 93 -2.20 -18.74 15.98
C SER A 93 -1.49 -19.39 17.18
N MET A 94 -2.23 -19.79 18.22
CA MET A 94 -1.66 -20.51 19.37
C MET A 94 -1.04 -21.84 18.96
N LEU A 95 -1.68 -22.55 18.03
CA LEU A 95 -1.17 -23.83 17.54
C LEU A 95 0.11 -23.65 16.72
N PHE A 96 0.14 -22.66 15.82
CA PHE A 96 1.31 -22.37 15.02
C PHE A 96 2.48 -21.87 15.87
N GLU A 97 2.21 -21.10 16.93
CA GLU A 97 3.23 -20.66 17.89
C GLU A 97 3.88 -21.83 18.64
N GLN A 98 3.10 -22.89 18.94
CA GLN A 98 3.63 -24.12 19.54
C GLN A 98 4.32 -25.03 18.52
N SER A 99 4.06 -24.86 17.23
CA SER A 99 4.64 -25.69 16.19
C SER A 99 6.09 -25.26 15.87
N PRO A 100 7.00 -26.22 15.61
CA PRO A 100 8.38 -25.90 15.24
C PRO A 100 8.52 -25.29 13.83
N PHE A 101 7.44 -25.23 13.06
CA PHE A 101 7.44 -24.82 11.64
C PHE A 101 7.22 -23.32 11.49
N LYS A 102 8.15 -22.50 11.98
CA LYS A 102 8.02 -21.03 11.92
C LYS A 102 8.13 -20.47 10.50
N HIS A 103 8.85 -21.13 9.60
CA HIS A 103 9.27 -20.54 8.32
C HIS A 103 8.65 -21.18 7.08
N ASN A 104 8.09 -22.39 7.18
CA ASN A 104 7.50 -23.04 6.01
C ASN A 104 6.32 -23.91 6.43
N ILE A 105 5.14 -23.32 6.44
CA ILE A 105 3.89 -24.03 6.73
C ILE A 105 3.52 -24.79 5.45
N ARG A 106 3.64 -26.12 5.45
CA ARG A 106 3.17 -26.93 4.33
C ARG A 106 1.70 -27.30 4.52
N PHE A 107 1.02 -27.61 3.42
CA PHE A 107 -0.35 -28.14 3.45
C PHE A 107 -0.52 -29.32 4.43
N MET A 108 0.48 -30.22 4.49
CA MET A 108 0.46 -31.37 5.40
C MET A 108 0.47 -30.97 6.87
N ASP A 109 1.12 -29.87 7.23
CA ASP A 109 1.20 -29.39 8.61
C ASP A 109 -0.16 -28.85 9.05
N VAL A 110 -0.83 -28.08 8.18
CA VAL A 110 -2.19 -27.57 8.39
C VAL A 110 -3.20 -28.72 8.51
N TRP A 111 -3.08 -29.76 7.69
CA TRP A 111 -3.98 -30.91 7.75
C TRP A 111 -3.77 -31.78 9.00
N ARG A 112 -2.51 -32.00 9.41
CA ARG A 112 -2.16 -32.79 10.61
C ARG A 112 -2.68 -32.20 11.91
N THR A 113 -3.01 -30.90 11.93
CA THR A 113 -3.64 -30.26 13.10
C THR A 113 -4.97 -30.90 13.49
N GLY A 114 -5.66 -31.59 12.57
CA GLY A 114 -6.97 -32.20 12.81
C GLY A 114 -8.10 -31.19 13.03
N MET A 115 -7.86 -29.89 12.84
CA MET A 115 -8.86 -28.84 13.09
C MET A 115 -9.82 -28.63 11.93
N PHE A 116 -9.43 -29.05 10.73
CA PHE A 116 -10.24 -28.90 9.54
C PHE A 116 -11.14 -30.12 9.39
N PRO A 117 -12.46 -29.95 9.20
CA PRO A 117 -13.40 -31.07 9.13
C PRO A 117 -13.18 -31.94 7.89
N THR A 118 -12.61 -31.37 6.82
CA THR A 118 -12.34 -32.08 5.56
C THR A 118 -11.02 -31.62 4.96
N GLN A 119 -10.35 -32.51 4.23
CA GLN A 119 -9.10 -32.22 3.53
C GLN A 119 -9.27 -31.06 2.53
N LYS A 120 -10.44 -31.01 1.86
CA LYS A 120 -10.81 -29.91 0.94
C LYS A 120 -10.88 -28.56 1.65
N SER A 121 -11.36 -28.52 2.90
CA SER A 121 -11.41 -27.27 3.70
C SER A 121 -10.00 -26.78 4.05
N ALA A 122 -9.10 -27.68 4.44
CA ALA A 122 -7.70 -27.35 4.68
C ALA A 122 -6.97 -26.89 3.41
N GLN A 123 -7.27 -27.51 2.26
CA GLN A 123 -6.67 -27.10 0.99
C GLN A 123 -7.19 -25.74 0.53
N ALA A 124 -8.50 -25.48 0.70
CA ALA A 124 -9.07 -24.17 0.41
C ALA A 124 -8.48 -23.07 1.31
N PHE A 125 -8.24 -23.38 2.58
CA PHE A 125 -7.53 -22.48 3.51
C PHE A 125 -6.11 -22.20 3.01
N PHE A 126 -5.35 -23.24 2.69
CA PHE A 126 -3.98 -23.11 2.21
C PHE A 126 -3.90 -22.29 0.92
N ASN A 127 -4.73 -22.61 -0.08
CA ASN A 127 -4.77 -21.89 -1.36
C ASN A 127 -5.17 -20.42 -1.17
N TYR A 128 -6.11 -20.13 -0.27
CA TYR A 128 -6.52 -18.75 0.02
C TYR A 128 -5.38 -17.94 0.66
N TYR A 129 -4.59 -18.54 1.53
CA TYR A 129 -3.50 -17.82 2.19
C TYR A 129 -2.23 -17.76 1.34
N GLN A 130 -1.98 -18.76 0.47
CA GLN A 130 -0.82 -18.79 -0.42
C GLN A 130 -0.76 -17.61 -1.40
N GLN A 131 -1.90 -16.97 -1.69
CA GLN A 131 -1.95 -15.81 -2.60
C GLN A 131 -1.35 -14.53 -2.00
N PHE A 132 -1.08 -14.49 -0.68
CA PHE A 132 -0.53 -13.32 -0.04
C PHE A 132 0.98 -13.42 0.08
N ASP A 133 1.69 -12.41 -0.47
CA ASP A 133 3.15 -12.33 -0.52
C ASP A 133 3.83 -12.46 0.86
N PHE A 134 3.15 -12.11 1.95
CA PHE A 134 3.74 -12.25 3.29
C PHE A 134 4.04 -13.71 3.70
N LEU A 135 3.47 -14.70 2.99
CA LEU A 135 3.79 -16.12 3.17
C LEU A 135 4.86 -16.62 2.20
N GLU A 136 5.15 -15.90 1.13
CA GLU A 136 6.38 -16.10 0.40
C GLU A 136 7.48 -15.55 1.30
N GLU A 137 8.14 -16.48 2.02
CA GLU A 137 9.42 -16.20 2.64
C GLU A 137 10.24 -15.53 1.55
N SER A 138 10.45 -14.21 1.68
CA SER A 138 11.21 -13.43 0.72
C SER A 138 12.54 -14.16 0.60
N GLN A 139 12.70 -14.90 -0.50
CA GLN A 139 13.92 -15.65 -0.77
C GLN A 139 15.09 -14.68 -1.02
N ASP A 140 14.82 -13.37 -0.95
CA ASP A 140 15.72 -12.31 -0.53
C ASP A 140 16.10 -12.44 0.96
N GLY A 141 16.39 -13.67 1.41
CA GLY A 141 17.38 -13.95 2.44
C GLY A 141 18.80 -13.65 1.94
N SER A 142 18.95 -12.93 0.84
CA SER A 142 19.79 -11.75 0.94
C SER A 142 19.10 -10.72 1.85
N ASP A 143 19.21 -10.91 3.17
CA ASP A 143 19.81 -9.81 3.93
C ASP A 143 20.88 -9.27 2.99
N PRO A 144 20.93 -7.97 2.62
CA PRO A 144 22.19 -7.50 2.07
C PRO A 144 23.20 -8.07 3.04
N GLU A 145 24.08 -8.98 2.58
CA GLU A 145 25.31 -9.20 3.30
C GLU A 145 25.85 -7.78 3.28
N LEU A 146 25.49 -7.01 4.32
CA LEU A 146 26.17 -5.81 4.69
C LEU A 146 27.57 -6.39 4.72
N PRO A 147 28.43 -6.01 3.76
CA PRO A 147 29.73 -6.64 3.62
C PRO A 147 30.26 -6.74 5.04
N LYS A 148 30.67 -7.91 5.51
CA LYS A 148 31.06 -8.03 6.92
C LYS A 148 32.13 -6.98 7.24
N GLU A 149 32.87 -6.53 6.22
CA GLU A 149 33.66 -5.31 6.20
C GLU A 149 32.93 -4.02 6.64
N ASP A 150 31.74 -3.71 6.13
CA ASP A 150 30.98 -2.49 6.44
C ASP A 150 30.40 -2.51 7.86
N VAL A 151 29.97 -3.66 8.39
CA VAL A 151 29.51 -3.74 9.79
C VAL A 151 30.67 -3.41 10.74
N ILE A 152 31.87 -3.92 10.45
CA ILE A 152 33.08 -3.66 11.24
C ILE A 152 33.50 -2.19 11.10
N GLN A 153 33.44 -1.62 9.89
CA GLN A 153 33.76 -0.20 9.68
C GLN A 153 32.77 0.73 10.40
N VAL A 154 31.47 0.46 10.32
CA VAL A 154 30.46 1.26 11.01
C VAL A 154 30.60 1.12 12.52
N ALA A 155 30.86 -0.08 13.04
CA ALA A 155 31.13 -0.29 14.46
C ALA A 155 32.40 0.47 14.90
N CYS A 156 33.49 0.38 14.15
CA CYS A 156 34.73 1.12 14.43
C CYS A 156 34.52 2.65 14.38
N GLU A 157 33.73 3.17 13.44
CA GLU A 157 33.45 4.61 13.34
C GLU A 157 32.56 5.09 14.49
N VAL A 158 31.60 4.28 14.92
CA VAL A 158 30.77 4.57 16.11
C VAL A 158 31.64 4.57 17.37
N GLU A 159 32.49 3.56 17.57
CA GLU A 159 33.43 3.50 18.70
C GLU A 159 34.41 4.67 18.69
N ARG A 160 34.90 5.08 17.51
CA ARG A 160 35.75 6.25 17.33
C ARG A 160 35.07 7.53 17.80
N ARG A 161 33.82 7.74 17.41
CA ARG A 161 33.04 8.93 17.82
C ARG A 161 32.74 8.92 19.31
N VAL A 162 32.40 7.76 19.87
CA VAL A 162 32.14 7.62 21.31
C VAL A 162 33.41 7.87 22.13
N ALA A 163 34.56 7.31 21.73
CA ALA A 163 35.83 7.54 22.41
C ALA A 163 36.25 9.02 22.35
N SER A 164 36.07 9.67 21.20
CA SER A 164 36.31 11.10 21.03
C SER A 164 35.44 11.96 21.95
N LEU A 165 34.16 11.61 22.14
CA LEU A 165 33.26 12.33 23.05
C LEU A 165 33.65 12.13 24.53
N MET A 166 34.19 10.97 24.86
CA MET A 166 34.58 10.61 26.23
C MET A 166 36.01 11.07 26.60
N GLY A 167 36.75 11.68 25.66
CA GLY A 167 38.16 12.05 25.86
C GLY A 167 39.09 10.84 26.06
N LEU A 168 38.64 9.65 25.67
CA LEU A 168 39.41 8.41 25.80
C LEU A 168 40.22 8.17 24.53
N ARG A 169 41.48 7.76 24.68
CA ARG A 169 42.32 7.36 23.54
C ARG A 169 41.78 6.04 22.97
N MET A 170 41.50 6.01 21.66
CA MET A 170 41.00 4.81 21.01
C MET A 170 42.08 3.70 21.05
N PRO A 171 41.75 2.47 21.50
CA PRO A 171 42.68 1.36 21.49
C PRO A 171 43.15 1.06 20.07
N THR A 172 44.45 0.86 19.90
CA THR A 172 45.04 0.55 18.61
C THR A 172 44.65 -0.88 18.20
N ILE A 173 44.52 -1.19 16.89
CA ILE A 173 44.14 -2.55 16.42
C ILE A 173 45.08 -3.62 17.01
N GLU A 174 46.36 -3.30 17.20
CA GLU A 174 47.34 -4.18 17.84
C GLU A 174 47.04 -4.43 19.33
N GLU A 175 46.58 -3.42 20.08
CA GLU A 175 46.17 -3.58 21.48
C GLU A 175 44.87 -4.39 21.59
N GLN A 176 43.95 -4.24 20.63
CA GLN A 176 42.73 -5.04 20.55
C GLN A 176 43.02 -6.50 20.21
N ALA A 177 43.94 -6.79 19.29
CA ALA A 177 44.32 -8.16 18.94
C ALA A 177 44.99 -8.91 20.10
N VAL A 178 45.74 -8.20 20.95
CA VAL A 178 46.36 -8.77 22.16
C VAL A 178 45.33 -9.04 23.28
N HIS A 179 44.25 -8.26 23.33
CA HIS A 179 43.17 -8.43 24.31
C HIS A 179 41.99 -9.31 23.84
N GLY A 180 41.84 -9.51 22.52
CA GLY A 180 40.67 -10.11 21.86
C GLY A 180 40.44 -11.61 22.04
N LEU A 181 41.22 -12.31 22.87
CA LEU A 181 40.97 -13.73 23.22
C LEU A 181 40.78 -13.98 24.71
N ARG A 182 40.63 -12.94 25.54
CA ARG A 182 40.18 -13.14 26.91
C ARG A 182 38.67 -12.87 26.97
N PRO A 183 37.82 -13.91 27.09
CA PRO A 183 36.42 -13.68 27.40
C PRO A 183 36.37 -12.81 28.66
N ILE A 184 35.76 -11.63 28.53
CA ILE A 184 35.47 -10.77 29.66
C ILE A 184 34.67 -11.66 30.62
N PRO A 185 35.14 -11.93 31.86
CA PRO A 185 34.32 -12.61 32.83
C PRO A 185 33.09 -11.73 33.01
N MET A 186 31.97 -12.14 32.42
CA MET A 186 30.69 -11.51 32.64
C MET A 186 30.45 -11.53 34.14
N SER A 187 30.75 -10.42 34.81
CA SER A 187 30.31 -10.21 36.17
C SER A 187 28.80 -10.20 36.08
N THR A 188 28.18 -11.31 36.48
CA THR A 188 26.74 -11.45 36.55
C THR A 188 26.18 -10.22 37.26
N PRO A 189 25.28 -9.47 36.62
CA PRO A 189 24.69 -8.30 37.25
C PRO A 189 24.00 -8.76 38.54
N LYS A 190 24.39 -8.15 39.67
CA LYS A 190 23.71 -8.34 40.95
C LYS A 190 22.21 -8.10 40.71
N PRO A 191 21.31 -8.97 41.21
CA PRO A 191 19.89 -8.75 41.09
C PRO A 191 19.54 -7.46 41.82
N ILE A 192 19.15 -6.43 41.06
CA ILE A 192 18.48 -5.26 41.60
C ILE A 192 17.14 -5.76 42.12
N SER A 193 17.06 -5.91 43.43
CA SER A 193 15.82 -6.13 44.16
C SER A 193 14.88 -4.95 43.88
N SER A 194 13.92 -5.16 42.99
CA SER A 194 12.85 -4.21 42.73
C SER A 194 11.95 -4.08 43.98
N PRO A 195 11.63 -2.87 44.45
CA PRO A 195 10.67 -2.68 45.53
C PRO A 195 9.28 -3.09 45.04
N ARG A 196 8.72 -4.08 45.72
CA ARG A 196 7.35 -4.59 45.54
C ARG A 196 6.34 -3.49 45.91
N GLY A 197 6.02 -2.63 44.94
CA GLY A 197 4.95 -1.64 45.03
C GLY A 197 3.58 -2.31 44.98
N SER A 198 2.99 -2.52 46.15
CA SER A 198 1.59 -2.91 46.34
C SER A 198 0.66 -1.81 45.81
N MET A 199 0.22 -1.93 44.55
CA MET A 199 -0.89 -1.13 44.03
C MET A 199 -2.22 -1.77 44.46
N LYS A 200 -2.80 -1.22 45.52
CA LYS A 200 -4.20 -1.40 45.89
C LYS A 200 -5.08 -0.77 44.81
N ARG A 201 -5.76 -1.57 44.00
CA ARG A 201 -6.85 -1.09 43.14
C ARG A 201 -8.08 -0.84 44.02
N SER A 202 -8.25 0.42 44.40
CA SER A 202 -9.48 0.95 44.96
C SER A 202 -10.57 0.97 43.89
N ALA A 203 -11.69 0.33 44.19
CA ALA A 203 -12.90 0.37 43.40
C ALA A 203 -13.46 1.80 43.36
N SER A 204 -13.41 2.44 42.20
CA SER A 204 -14.08 3.73 41.96
C SER A 204 -15.46 3.47 41.40
N LYS A 205 -16.42 3.51 42.32
CA LYS A 205 -17.86 3.51 42.12
C LYS A 205 -18.25 4.87 41.54
N ARG A 206 -18.43 4.98 40.22
CA ARG A 206 -19.01 6.19 39.61
C ARG A 206 -20.44 5.90 39.17
N ALA A 207 -21.35 6.22 40.09
CA ALA A 207 -22.70 6.59 39.73
C ALA A 207 -22.62 7.83 38.83
N ASN A 208 -23.34 7.84 37.71
CA ASN A 208 -23.80 9.10 37.15
C ASN A 208 -25.22 8.92 36.66
N SER A 209 -26.09 9.66 37.33
CA SER A 209 -27.50 9.82 37.14
C SER A 209 -27.79 10.80 36.00
N SER A 210 -28.86 10.50 35.26
CA SER A 210 -29.88 11.45 34.79
C SER A 210 -29.44 12.74 34.09
N SER A 211 -29.80 12.87 32.81
CA SER A 211 -30.86 13.81 32.39
C SER A 211 -31.15 13.70 30.89
N SER A 212 -32.44 13.55 30.58
CA SER A 212 -33.11 13.74 29.29
C SER A 212 -32.81 15.12 28.68
N PRO A 213 -33.09 15.39 27.39
CA PRO A 213 -34.49 15.55 26.92
C PRO A 213 -34.75 15.17 25.44
N ALA A 214 -36.01 15.39 25.05
CA ALA A 214 -36.49 15.64 23.70
C ALA A 214 -36.96 14.44 22.86
N SER A 215 -38.12 13.94 23.27
CA SER A 215 -39.21 13.58 22.36
C SER A 215 -39.47 14.69 21.34
N GLY A 216 -39.16 14.42 20.07
CA GLY A 216 -39.51 15.25 18.91
C GLY A 216 -40.21 14.39 17.87
N GLN A 217 -41.52 14.57 17.77
CA GLN A 217 -42.36 14.09 16.67
C GLN A 217 -41.92 14.73 15.34
N ASN A 218 -41.85 13.99 14.24
CA ASN A 218 -42.64 14.26 13.02
C ASN A 218 -42.25 13.38 11.81
N SER A 219 -43.24 12.65 11.30
CA SER A 219 -43.78 12.74 9.94
C SER A 219 -42.83 12.84 8.73
N SER A 220 -42.78 11.76 7.94
CA SER A 220 -42.89 11.73 6.46
C SER A 220 -42.65 10.26 6.03
N ASN A 221 -43.64 9.45 5.65
CA ASN A 221 -44.53 9.50 4.49
C ASN A 221 -43.87 9.95 3.17
N GLY A 222 -43.50 8.94 2.37
CA GLY A 222 -43.11 9.02 0.96
C GLY A 222 -42.66 7.62 0.51
N ARG A 223 -43.55 6.68 0.15
CA ARG A 223 -44.13 6.55 -1.21
C ARG A 223 -43.00 6.68 -2.24
N GLY A 224 -42.37 5.62 -2.73
CA GLY A 224 -42.99 4.45 -3.34
C GLY A 224 -43.19 4.73 -4.84
N SER A 225 -42.12 4.64 -5.62
CA SER A 225 -42.19 4.59 -7.08
C SER A 225 -41.14 3.62 -7.62
N ASN A 226 -41.60 2.40 -7.83
CA ASN A 226 -40.99 1.36 -8.64
C ASN A 226 -40.98 1.83 -10.11
N PRO A 227 -39.85 1.85 -10.82
CA PRO A 227 -39.85 1.90 -12.28
C PRO A 227 -40.06 0.48 -12.83
N GLN A 228 -41.16 0.34 -13.56
CA GLN A 228 -41.58 -0.84 -14.31
C GLN A 228 -40.61 -1.09 -15.50
N PRO A 229 -40.25 -2.34 -15.83
CA PRO A 229 -39.47 -2.66 -17.01
C PRO A 229 -40.33 -2.53 -18.27
N GLY A 230 -39.88 -1.67 -19.20
CA GLY A 230 -40.48 -1.52 -20.51
C GLY A 230 -40.23 -2.75 -21.38
N GLY A 231 -41.27 -3.55 -21.58
CA GLY A 231 -41.37 -4.49 -22.68
C GLY A 231 -41.70 -3.75 -23.98
N GLY A 232 -40.77 -3.77 -24.92
CA GLY A 232 -40.98 -3.38 -26.31
C GLY A 232 -40.83 -4.60 -27.20
N SER A 233 -41.96 -5.11 -27.66
CA SER A 233 -42.11 -6.25 -28.57
C SER A 233 -42.08 -5.78 -30.04
N ALA A 234 -41.85 -6.75 -30.92
CA ALA A 234 -42.35 -6.85 -32.29
C ALA A 234 -41.44 -6.45 -33.47
N ASN A 235 -41.04 -7.50 -34.20
CA ASN A 235 -41.38 -7.79 -35.60
C ASN A 235 -40.84 -6.91 -36.75
N GLY A 236 -40.25 -7.62 -37.72
CA GLY A 236 -40.14 -7.25 -39.13
C GLY A 236 -39.08 -8.10 -39.82
N ALA A 237 -39.42 -9.28 -40.34
CA ALA A 237 -39.78 -9.53 -41.75
C ALA A 237 -38.56 -9.42 -42.69
N ASN A 238 -37.97 -10.53 -43.13
CA ASN A 238 -38.28 -11.22 -44.40
C ASN A 238 -38.35 -10.27 -45.61
N GLY A 239 -37.33 -10.37 -46.46
CA GLY A 239 -37.18 -9.70 -47.76
C GLY A 239 -35.76 -9.85 -48.24
#